data_AF-A0A5C6LJJ1-F1
#
_entry.id   AF-A0A5C6LJJ1-F1
#
_cell.length_a   1.000
_cell.length_b   1.000
_cell.length_c   1.000
_cell.angle_alpha   90.00
_cell.angle_beta   90.00
_cell.angle_gamma   90.00
#
_symmetry.space_group_name_H-M   'P 1'
#
loop_
_entity.id
_entity.type
_entity.pdbx_description
1 polymer ?
#
loop_
_entity_poly.entity_id
_entity_poly.type
_entity_poly.pdbx_seq_one_letter_code
_entity_poly.pdbx_strand_id
1 'polypeptide(L)'
;MKIGIISGSDYFIPLAYTLASNGLQVCIFFSPTEDIAAQQKVQAFIHSTKLPMQTERDPATDVYYWLETTRPEVVFVYGYRYLLDVRRFGGIPAFNIHSGPLPSFRGPSPVFWQLKTGQPTLGFTIHVLSEKLTQGPLYGPKVFLISPIITMRWSIIYAHSLH
;
A
#
# COMPACT_ATOMS: atom_id res chain seq x y z
N MET A 1 -7.12 -14.08 -12.92
CA MET A 1 -7.39 -12.71 -12.46
C MET A 1 -6.09 -11.90 -12.51
N LYS A 2 -6.12 -10.68 -13.03
CA LYS A 2 -4.99 -9.74 -13.11
C LYS A 2 -5.11 -8.66 -12.04
N ILE A 3 -4.15 -8.62 -11.12
CA ILE A 3 -4.11 -7.72 -9.97
C ILE A 3 -3.02 -6.68 -10.17
N GLY A 4 -3.42 -5.41 -10.11
CA GLY A 4 -2.52 -4.27 -10.09
C GLY A 4 -2.07 -3.92 -8.69
N ILE A 5 -0.80 -3.59 -8.50
CA ILE A 5 -0.29 -3.00 -7.27
C ILE A 5 0.41 -1.68 -7.58
N ILE A 6 -0.05 -0.59 -6.99
CA ILE A 6 0.58 0.73 -7.05
C ILE A 6 1.29 0.97 -5.72
N SER A 7 2.61 1.16 -5.72
CA SER A 7 3.38 1.34 -4.49
C SER A 7 4.53 2.31 -4.64
N GLY A 8 4.79 3.07 -3.57
CA GLY A 8 6.03 3.85 -3.39
C GLY A 8 6.99 3.25 -2.36
N SER A 9 6.76 2.02 -1.90
CA SER A 9 7.57 1.37 -0.86
C SER A 9 7.89 -0.07 -1.24
N ASP A 10 8.77 -0.72 -0.49
CA ASP A 10 9.03 -2.16 -0.55
C ASP A 10 7.95 -2.99 0.17
N TYR A 11 7.01 -2.36 0.87
CA TYR A 11 5.99 -3.04 1.68
C TYR A 11 5.01 -3.90 0.86
N PHE A 12 4.93 -3.70 -0.46
CA PHE A 12 4.09 -4.53 -1.32
C PHE A 12 4.67 -5.92 -1.58
N ILE A 13 5.98 -6.13 -1.36
CA ILE A 13 6.68 -7.36 -1.75
C ILE A 13 5.98 -8.62 -1.21
N PRO A 14 5.60 -8.71 0.08
CA PRO A 14 4.89 -9.88 0.60
C PRO A 14 3.54 -10.11 -0.06
N LEU A 15 2.80 -9.03 -0.38
CA LEU A 15 1.51 -9.13 -1.07
C LEU A 15 1.70 -9.64 -2.49
N ALA A 16 2.61 -9.05 -3.27
CA ALA A 16 2.89 -9.47 -4.64
C ALA A 16 3.37 -10.92 -4.70
N TYR A 17 4.29 -11.31 -3.80
CA TYR A 17 4.77 -12.68 -3.69
C TYR A 17 3.62 -13.65 -3.41
N THR A 18 2.82 -13.36 -2.38
CA THR A 18 1.70 -14.24 -1.98
C THR A 18 0.71 -14.42 -3.12
N LEU A 19 0.31 -13.32 -3.80
CA LEU A 19 -0.63 -13.40 -4.92
C LEU A 19 -0.06 -14.21 -6.09
N ALA A 20 1.20 -13.95 -6.48
CA ALA A 20 1.86 -14.67 -7.56
C ALA A 20 2.04 -16.16 -7.25
N SER A 21 2.43 -16.51 -6.02
CA SER A 21 2.56 -17.90 -5.55
C SER A 21 1.22 -18.64 -5.51
N ASN A 22 0.10 -17.93 -5.44
CA ASN A 22 -1.25 -18.50 -5.56
C ASN A 22 -1.78 -18.52 -7.01
N GLY A 23 -0.90 -18.33 -8.01
CA GLY A 23 -1.24 -18.43 -9.42
C GLY A 23 -1.99 -17.22 -10.00
N LEU A 24 -2.03 -16.10 -9.27
CA LEU A 24 -2.64 -14.86 -9.75
C LEU A 24 -1.64 -14.06 -10.60
N GLN A 25 -2.14 -13.39 -11.64
CA GLN A 25 -1.32 -12.51 -12.46
C GLN A 25 -1.14 -11.19 -11.72
N VAL A 26 0.10 -10.81 -11.41
CA VAL A 26 0.41 -9.58 -10.67
C VAL A 26 1.18 -8.63 -11.59
N CYS A 27 0.78 -7.36 -11.62
CA CYS A 27 1.49 -6.29 -12.32
C CYS A 27 1.72 -5.12 -11.37
N ILE A 28 2.91 -4.54 -11.40
CA ILE A 28 3.36 -3.57 -10.41
C ILE A 28 3.59 -2.22 -11.09
N PHE A 29 3.10 -1.15 -10.47
CA PHE A 29 3.48 0.22 -10.73
C PHE A 29 4.27 0.75 -9.53
N PHE A 30 5.54 1.05 -9.73
CA PHE A 30 6.45 1.43 -8.67
C PHE A 30 6.86 2.90 -8.78
N SER A 31 6.58 3.67 -7.73
CA SER A 31 6.97 5.06 -7.56
C SER A 31 8.21 5.15 -6.68
N PRO A 32 9.42 5.24 -7.26
CA PRO A 32 10.65 5.22 -6.47
C PRO A 32 10.70 6.42 -5.52
N THR A 33 11.24 6.17 -4.33
CA THR A 33 11.41 7.18 -3.28
C THR A 33 12.89 7.38 -2.99
N GLU A 34 13.24 8.23 -2.04
CA GLU A 34 14.61 8.50 -1.65
C GLU A 34 15.24 7.32 -0.86
N ASP A 35 14.43 6.33 -0.45
CA ASP A 35 14.88 5.13 0.25
C ASP A 35 15.57 4.14 -0.72
N ILE A 36 16.90 4.25 -0.79
CA ILE A 36 17.76 3.40 -1.63
C ILE A 36 17.65 1.93 -1.23
N ALA A 37 17.53 1.62 0.06
CA ALA A 37 17.46 0.25 0.54
C ALA A 37 16.15 -0.42 0.12
N ALA A 38 15.03 0.29 0.25
CA ALA A 38 13.73 -0.17 -0.27
C ALA A 38 13.79 -0.41 -1.79
N GLN A 39 14.38 0.53 -2.54
CA GLN A 39 14.54 0.37 -3.99
C GLN A 39 15.37 -0.86 -4.36
N GLN A 40 16.49 -1.10 -3.69
CA GLN A 40 17.32 -2.29 -3.93
C GLN A 40 16.56 -3.60 -3.69
N LYS A 41 15.76 -3.67 -2.62
CA LYS A 41 14.89 -4.84 -2.36
C LYS A 41 13.86 -5.03 -3.45
N VAL A 42 13.23 -3.95 -3.91
CA VAL A 42 12.26 -4.00 -5.02
C VAL A 42 12.93 -4.52 -6.29
N GLN A 43 14.11 -4.00 -6.65
CA GLN A 43 14.85 -4.47 -7.83
C GLN A 43 15.21 -5.96 -7.72
N ALA A 44 15.72 -6.41 -6.57
CA ALA A 44 16.04 -7.82 -6.34
C ALA A 44 14.79 -8.72 -6.42
N PHE A 45 13.67 -8.26 -5.87
CA PHE A 45 12.39 -8.95 -5.94
C PHE A 45 11.87 -9.08 -7.38
N ILE A 46 11.89 -8.00 -8.16
CA ILE A 46 11.46 -8.04 -9.56
C ILE A 46 12.38 -8.91 -10.40
N HIS A 47 13.69 -8.83 -10.19
CA HIS A 47 14.66 -9.65 -10.90
C HIS A 47 14.43 -11.16 -10.66
N SER A 48 14.18 -11.56 -9.42
CA SER A 48 13.96 -12.96 -9.05
C SER A 48 12.59 -13.50 -9.50
N THR A 49 11.54 -12.69 -9.41
CA THR A 49 10.17 -13.13 -9.73
C THR A 49 9.77 -12.93 -11.19
N LYS A 50 10.46 -12.04 -11.91
CA LYS A 50 10.14 -11.61 -13.28
C LYS A 50 8.70 -11.06 -13.41
N LEU A 51 8.12 -10.56 -12.31
CA LEU A 51 6.82 -9.92 -12.36
C LEU A 51 6.89 -8.62 -13.20
N PRO A 52 5.88 -8.35 -14.04
CA PRO A 52 5.80 -7.09 -14.77
C PRO A 52 5.82 -5.89 -13.82
N MET A 53 6.75 -4.96 -14.03
CA MET A 53 6.81 -3.70 -13.29
C MET A 53 7.04 -2.52 -14.23
N GLN A 54 6.29 -1.44 -14.02
CA GLN A 54 6.57 -0.12 -14.59
C GLN A 54 7.04 0.82 -13.48
N THR A 55 8.16 1.51 -13.72
CA THR A 55 8.67 2.55 -12.82
C THR A 55 8.10 3.91 -13.22
N GLU A 56 7.58 4.66 -12.26
CA GLU A 56 7.09 6.03 -12.43
C GLU A 56 8.22 7.00 -12.76
N ARG A 57 7.96 7.90 -13.70
CA ARG A 57 8.79 9.04 -14.08
C ARG A 57 8.02 10.35 -13.91
N ASP A 58 6.75 10.36 -14.26
CA ASP A 58 5.84 11.49 -14.05
C ASP A 58 4.61 11.08 -13.21
N PRO A 59 4.48 11.57 -11.96
CA PRO A 59 3.37 11.23 -11.09
C PRO A 59 2.00 11.78 -11.53
N ALA A 60 1.97 12.75 -12.46
CA ALA A 60 0.71 13.30 -12.95
C ALA A 60 0.04 12.40 -14.01
N THR A 61 0.83 11.58 -14.71
CA THR A 61 0.38 10.91 -15.94
C THR A 61 0.65 9.40 -15.96
N ASP A 62 1.81 8.95 -15.49
CA ASP A 62 2.27 7.58 -15.72
C ASP A 62 1.38 6.51 -15.09
N VAL A 63 0.87 6.75 -13.88
CA VAL A 63 0.01 5.79 -13.19
C VAL A 63 -1.29 5.54 -13.98
N TYR A 64 -1.84 6.57 -14.60
CA TYR A 64 -3.06 6.46 -15.39
C TYR A 64 -2.80 5.80 -16.74
N TYR A 65 -1.69 6.14 -17.39
CA TYR A 65 -1.25 5.44 -18.61
C TYR A 65 -1.01 3.94 -18.33
N TRP A 66 -0.40 3.61 -17.19
CA TRP A 66 -0.20 2.23 -16.77
C TRP A 66 -1.53 1.50 -16.53
N LEU A 67 -2.52 2.14 -15.91
CA LEU A 67 -3.86 1.56 -15.74
C LEU A 67 -4.53 1.27 -17.08
N GLU A 68 -4.47 2.22 -18.02
CA GLU A 68 -5.07 2.11 -19.36
C GLU A 68 -4.44 0.99 -20.19
N THR A 69 -3.12 0.84 -20.14
CA THR A 69 -2.37 -0.15 -20.92
C THR A 69 -2.38 -1.54 -20.28
N THR A 70 -2.21 -1.61 -18.96
CA THR A 70 -2.09 -2.88 -18.24
C THR A 70 -3.46 -3.52 -18.00
N ARG A 71 -4.51 -2.70 -17.84
CA ARG A 71 -5.90 -3.10 -17.57
C ARG A 71 -6.03 -4.17 -16.48
N PRO A 72 -5.58 -3.89 -15.24
CA PRO A 72 -5.85 -4.79 -14.12
C PRO A 72 -7.36 -4.86 -13.82
N GLU A 73 -7.81 -5.99 -13.26
CA GLU A 73 -9.20 -6.20 -12.85
C GLU A 73 -9.49 -5.62 -11.45
N VAL A 74 -8.44 -5.44 -10.64
CA VAL A 74 -8.48 -4.78 -9.32
C VAL A 74 -7.11 -4.17 -9.03
N VAL A 75 -7.09 -3.08 -8.28
CA VAL A 75 -5.86 -2.39 -7.88
C VAL A 75 -5.75 -2.29 -6.36
N PHE A 76 -4.58 -2.63 -5.83
CA PHE A 76 -4.18 -2.29 -4.46
C PHE A 76 -3.15 -1.18 -4.47
N VAL A 77 -3.41 -0.12 -3.71
CA VAL A 77 -2.48 1.00 -3.51
C VAL A 77 -1.85 0.84 -2.13
N TYR A 78 -0.53 0.87 -2.06
CA TYR A 78 0.18 0.73 -0.78
C TYR A 78 1.40 1.65 -0.70
N GLY A 79 1.35 2.65 0.19
CA GLY A 79 2.50 3.54 0.40
C GLY A 79 2.82 4.44 -0.79
N TYR A 80 1.85 4.71 -1.66
CA TYR A 80 1.97 5.71 -2.73
C TYR A 80 1.77 7.12 -2.17
N ARG A 81 2.65 8.06 -2.52
CA ARG A 81 2.73 9.39 -1.89
C ARG A 81 1.80 10.45 -2.52
N TYR A 82 1.38 10.26 -3.76
CA TYR A 82 0.57 11.23 -4.49
C TYR A 82 -0.92 10.92 -4.39
N LEU A 83 -1.74 11.97 -4.45
CA LEU A 83 -3.19 11.82 -4.54
C LEU A 83 -3.57 11.24 -5.91
N LEU A 84 -4.41 10.22 -5.88
CA LEU A 84 -4.92 9.56 -7.08
C LEU A 84 -6.31 10.08 -7.42
N ASP A 85 -6.49 10.50 -8.66
CA ASP A 85 -7.80 10.83 -9.22
C ASP A 85 -8.50 9.54 -9.65
N VAL A 86 -9.35 9.01 -8.76
CA VAL A 86 -10.09 7.76 -8.98
C VAL A 86 -10.98 7.81 -10.23
N ARG A 87 -11.41 9.00 -10.68
CA ARG A 87 -12.20 9.15 -11.92
C ARG A 87 -11.43 8.68 -13.15
N ARG A 88 -10.09 8.75 -13.10
CA ARG A 88 -9.18 8.32 -14.17
C ARG A 88 -8.84 6.82 -14.09
N PHE A 89 -9.41 6.07 -13.15
CA PHE A 89 -9.20 4.62 -13.05
C PHE A 89 -10.07 3.82 -14.02
N GLY A 90 -10.95 4.48 -14.79
CA GLY A 90 -11.77 3.80 -15.80
C GLY A 90 -12.71 2.74 -15.22
N GLY A 91 -13.17 2.93 -13.98
CA GLY A 91 -14.04 1.98 -13.28
C GLY A 91 -13.33 0.77 -12.68
N ILE A 92 -12.00 0.68 -12.75
CA ILE A 92 -11.24 -0.39 -12.08
C ILE A 92 -11.42 -0.26 -10.56
N PRO A 93 -11.91 -1.30 -9.85
CA PRO A 93 -12.00 -1.28 -8.40
C PRO A 93 -10.61 -1.09 -7.78
N ALA A 94 -10.48 -0.12 -6.88
CA ALA A 94 -9.22 0.22 -6.25
C ALA A 94 -9.35 0.28 -4.73
N PHE A 95 -8.38 -0.29 -4.03
CA PHE A 95 -8.32 -0.36 -2.59
C PHE A 95 -6.99 0.19 -2.09
N ASN A 96 -7.01 1.03 -1.08
CA ASN A 96 -5.81 1.50 -0.42
C ASN A 96 -5.54 0.69 0.85
N ILE A 97 -4.29 0.27 1.03
CA ILE A 97 -3.76 -0.38 2.22
C ILE A 97 -3.06 0.68 3.06
N HIS A 98 -3.69 1.07 4.16
CA HIS A 98 -3.15 2.03 5.12
C HIS A 98 -2.56 1.29 6.32
N SER A 99 -1.27 1.53 6.63
CA SER A 99 -0.57 0.86 7.75
C SER A 99 -0.96 1.44 9.13
N GLY A 100 -2.24 1.70 9.36
CA GLY A 100 -2.83 2.12 10.63
C GLY A 100 -4.34 1.86 10.67
N PRO A 101 -4.95 1.72 11.86
CA PRO A 101 -6.40 1.59 12.00
C PRO A 101 -7.09 2.95 11.79
N LEU A 102 -7.85 3.12 10.71
CA LEU A 102 -8.65 4.33 10.48
C LEU A 102 -9.89 4.36 11.41
N PRO A 103 -10.36 5.56 11.84
CA PRO A 103 -9.89 6.89 11.44
C PRO A 103 -8.64 7.38 12.19
N SER A 104 -8.10 6.59 13.12
CA SER A 104 -6.86 6.91 13.86
C SER A 104 -5.62 6.79 12.96
N PHE A 105 -4.50 7.42 13.35
CA PHE A 105 -3.21 7.31 12.65
C PHE A 105 -3.25 7.66 11.16
N ARG A 106 -3.99 8.71 10.78
CA ARG A 106 -3.94 9.29 9.43
C ARG A 106 -2.61 9.99 9.18
N GLY A 107 -2.30 10.21 7.90
CA GLY A 107 -1.12 10.95 7.50
C GLY A 107 0.14 10.08 7.51
N PRO A 108 1.32 10.70 7.55
CA PRO A 108 2.59 10.01 7.34
C PRO A 108 2.96 9.10 8.52
N SER A 109 3.71 8.04 8.21
CA SER A 109 4.33 7.14 9.19
C SER A 109 3.38 6.54 10.25
N PRO A 110 2.24 5.96 9.84
CA PRO A 110 1.23 5.45 10.79
C PRO A 110 1.74 4.31 11.69
N VAL A 111 2.68 3.48 11.20
CA VAL A 111 3.33 2.44 12.01
C VAL A 111 4.14 3.06 13.15
N PHE A 112 4.95 4.08 12.85
CA PHE A 112 5.73 4.79 13.86
C PHE A 112 4.82 5.39 14.94
N TRP A 113 3.73 6.04 14.56
CA TRP A 113 2.82 6.66 15.53
C TRP A 113 2.07 5.65 16.41
N GLN A 114 1.70 4.50 15.87
CA GLN A 114 1.15 3.41 16.68
C GLN A 114 2.16 2.93 17.74
N LEU A 115 3.43 2.74 17.34
CA LEU A 115 4.49 2.37 18.26
C LEU A 115 4.77 3.48 19.29
N LYS A 116 4.87 4.73 18.85
CA LYS A 116 5.19 5.89 19.70
C LYS A 116 4.12 6.15 20.75
N THR A 117 2.85 5.88 20.43
CA THR A 117 1.72 6.02 21.36
C THR A 117 1.51 4.78 22.23
N GLY A 118 2.39 3.77 22.14
CA GLY A 118 2.33 2.57 22.96
C GLY A 118 1.13 1.68 22.66
N GLN A 119 0.65 1.65 21.41
CA GLN A 119 -0.46 0.76 21.06
C GLN A 119 -0.07 -0.70 21.36
N PRO A 120 -0.90 -1.45 22.12
CA PRO A 120 -0.60 -2.85 22.45
C PRO A 120 -0.65 -3.77 21.21
N THR A 121 -1.23 -3.27 20.13
CA THR A 121 -1.43 -3.96 18.87
C THR A 121 -1.20 -3.01 17.71
N LEU A 122 -0.51 -3.47 16.67
CA LEU A 122 -0.46 -2.76 15.40
C LEU A 122 -1.61 -3.23 14.51
N GLY A 123 -2.24 -2.28 13.82
CA GLY A 123 -3.30 -2.55 12.86
C GLY A 123 -3.02 -1.87 11.52
N PHE A 124 -3.72 -2.35 10.50
CA PHE A 124 -3.84 -1.71 9.20
C PHE A 124 -5.30 -1.66 8.77
N THR A 125 -5.60 -0.85 7.77
CA THR A 125 -6.92 -0.72 7.18
C THR A 125 -6.83 -0.90 5.68
N ILE A 126 -7.65 -1.77 5.11
CA ILE A 126 -7.90 -1.81 3.67
C ILE A 126 -9.23 -1.12 3.42
N HIS A 127 -9.25 -0.13 2.54
CA HIS A 127 -10.46 0.61 2.21
C HIS A 127 -10.55 0.93 0.73
N VAL A 128 -11.79 1.04 0.23
CA VAL A 128 -12.04 1.45 -1.16
C VAL A 128 -11.50 2.86 -1.39
N LEU A 129 -10.86 3.08 -2.54
CA LEU A 129 -10.59 4.41 -3.08
C LEU A 129 -11.86 4.92 -3.76
N SER A 130 -12.37 6.05 -3.29
CA SER A 130 -13.61 6.65 -3.80
C SER A 130 -13.35 8.09 -4.22
N GLU A 131 -14.13 8.58 -5.19
CA GLU A 131 -14.07 9.97 -5.69
C GLU A 131 -14.28 11.05 -4.64
N LYS A 132 -14.77 10.71 -3.44
CA LYS A 132 -14.85 11.63 -2.31
C LYS A 132 -13.44 11.95 -1.78
N LEU A 133 -12.72 12.77 -2.55
CA LEU A 133 -11.72 13.70 -2.05
C LEU A 133 -12.44 14.64 -1.10
N THR A 134 -12.34 14.34 0.18
CA THR A 134 -12.73 15.25 1.24
C THR A 134 -11.87 16.50 1.13
N GLN A 135 -12.45 17.55 0.57
CA GLN A 135 -11.88 18.88 0.62
C GLN A 135 -11.64 19.26 2.09
N GLY A 136 -10.37 19.40 2.46
CA GLY A 136 -9.95 19.91 3.75
C GLY A 136 -8.98 18.99 4.50
N PRO A 137 -8.15 19.53 5.41
CA PRO A 137 -7.05 18.80 6.05
C PRO A 137 -7.43 17.61 6.93
N LEU A 138 -8.73 17.37 7.19
CA LEU A 138 -9.18 16.59 8.36
C LEU A 138 -10.38 15.67 8.14
N TYR A 139 -10.96 15.60 6.95
CA TYR A 139 -12.06 14.68 6.68
C TYR A 139 -11.53 13.51 5.87
N GLY A 140 -11.82 12.28 6.25
CA GLY A 140 -11.40 11.10 5.48
C GLY A 140 -12.44 10.62 4.52
N PRO A 141 -12.04 9.78 3.55
CA PRO A 141 -12.99 9.04 2.74
C PRO A 141 -13.95 8.28 3.66
N LYS A 142 -15.18 8.06 3.17
CA LYS A 142 -16.12 7.13 3.81
C LYS A 142 -15.48 5.75 3.71
N VAL A 143 -14.79 5.33 4.77
CA VAL A 143 -14.07 4.06 4.84
C VAL A 143 -15.10 2.94 4.87
N PHE A 144 -15.29 2.23 3.76
CA PHE A 144 -15.85 0.89 3.83
C PHE A 144 -14.75 -0.01 4.38
N LEU A 145 -14.83 -0.27 5.68
CA LEU A 145 -13.93 -1.18 6.40
C LEU A 145 -14.19 -2.59 5.88
N ILE A 146 -13.30 -3.09 5.03
CA ILE A 146 -13.18 -4.53 4.85
C ILE A 146 -12.17 -4.97 5.92
N SER A 147 -12.69 -5.22 7.12
CA SER A 147 -11.93 -5.87 8.19
C SER A 147 -11.50 -7.25 7.67
N PRO A 148 -10.20 -7.56 7.72
CA PRO A 148 -9.69 -8.08 8.96
C PRO A 148 -8.74 -7.09 9.60
N ILE A 149 -9.00 -6.73 10.86
CA ILE A 149 -7.94 -6.34 11.77
C ILE A 149 -7.02 -7.57 11.86
N ILE A 150 -5.98 -7.66 11.03
CA ILE A 150 -4.88 -8.57 11.35
C ILE A 150 -4.08 -7.87 12.44
N THR A 151 -4.34 -8.28 13.67
CA THR A 151 -3.59 -7.87 14.83
C THR A 151 -2.22 -8.54 14.80
N MET A 152 -1.14 -7.78 14.59
CA MET A 152 0.18 -8.24 15.03
C MET A 152 0.29 -7.96 16.52
N ARG A 153 0.24 -9.03 17.33
CA ARG A 153 0.48 -8.95 18.77
C ARG A 153 1.97 -9.06 19.01
N TRP A 154 2.59 -7.99 19.52
CA TRP A 154 3.96 -8.06 19.99
C TRP A 154 3.96 -8.73 21.36
N SER A 155 4.36 -10.00 21.44
CA SER A 155 4.87 -10.54 22.69
C SER A 155 6.29 -9.98 22.87
N ILE A 156 6.39 -8.85 23.56
CA ILE A 156 7.68 -8.31 23.98
C ILE A 156 8.35 -9.37 24.86
N ILE A 157 9.49 -9.88 24.42
CA ILE A 157 10.45 -10.55 25.30
C ILE A 157 10.98 -9.45 26.23
N TYR A 158 10.30 -9.25 27.36
CA TYR A 158 10.94 -8.65 28.53
C TYR A 158 11.73 -9.77 29.20
N ALA A 159 12.94 -10.01 28.71
CA ALA A 159 13.96 -10.68 29.52
C ALA A 159 14.74 -9.59 30.26
N HIS A 160 14.62 -9.62 31.59
CA HIS A 160 15.41 -9.01 32.67
C HIS A 160 16.60 -8.10 32.28
N SER A 161 16.82 -6.97 32.93
CA SER A 161 17.21 -6.96 34.35
C SER A 161 16.93 -5.63 35.07
N LEU A 162 16.23 -5.74 36.20
CA LEU A 162 16.45 -4.88 37.36
C LEU A 162 17.73 -5.37 38.04
N HIS A 163 18.76 -4.52 38.09
CA HIS A 163 19.74 -4.47 39.17
C HIS A 163 19.92 -2.99 39.53
#